data_AF-A0A947SLU2-F1
#
_entry.id   AF-A0A947SLU2-F1
#
_cell.length_a   1.000
_cell.length_b   1.000
_cell.length_c   1.000
_cell.angle_alpha   90.00
_cell.angle_beta   90.00
_cell.angle_gamma   90.00
#
_symmetry.space_group_name_H-M   'P 1'
#
loop_
_entity.id
_entity.type
_entity.pdbx_description
1 polymer ?
#
loop_
_entity_poly.entity_id
_entity_poly.type
_entity_poly.pdbx_seq_one_letter_code
_entity_poly.pdbx_strand_id
1 'polypeptide(L)'
;MNKLLMASAAVLALSIAAGPALAGMAEAERWINDEFQPSALSVDEQKAEMQWFVDASAPFAGMEINVLSESVPAHEYESAVLTKAFEEITGIKVNHQILGEGEVVQAVQTQMQTNRNLYDGYVNDSDLIGTHSRLQQTYNLTDQMAGDWADVTSPTLDLDDFIGIQFTTGPDGKIYQLPDQQFANLYWFRKDWFDRQDFKDAFKAKYGYDLGVPVNWSAYEDIAEFFTNDVKEIDGVRIYGHMDYGKRAPDLGWRMTDAWLSMAGAGDKGLPNGRPVDEWGIRMEADSCNPVGASVSRGGAANGPAAVYAIAKWDEWLRKYAPPAAASYDFYQSLPALATGNVAQQIFWYTAF
;
A
#
# COMPACT_ATOMS: atom_id res chain seq x y z
N MET A 1 -60.38 33.46 26.69
CA MET A 1 -59.39 34.20 25.88
C MET A 1 -58.12 34.55 26.66
N ASN A 2 -57.76 33.72 27.63
CA ASN A 2 -56.43 33.66 28.25
C ASN A 2 -55.85 32.29 27.85
N LYS A 3 -54.52 32.21 27.65
CA LYS A 3 -53.67 31.00 27.42
C LYS A 3 -53.14 30.71 26.00
N LEU A 4 -53.00 31.69 25.10
CA LEU A 4 -52.36 31.44 23.78
C LEU A 4 -51.20 32.38 23.40
N LEU A 5 -50.73 33.23 24.31
CA LEU A 5 -49.65 34.21 24.03
C LEU A 5 -48.36 34.00 24.83
N MET A 6 -48.21 32.89 25.56
CA MET A 6 -46.98 32.57 26.33
C MET A 6 -46.24 31.31 25.82
N ALA A 7 -46.59 30.78 24.65
CA ALA A 7 -45.95 29.59 24.08
C ALA A 7 -44.93 29.91 22.96
N SER A 8 -44.82 31.16 22.50
CA SER A 8 -44.00 31.52 21.34
C SER A 8 -42.62 32.10 21.67
N ALA A 9 -42.26 32.22 22.95
CA ALA A 9 -40.98 32.78 23.39
C ALA A 9 -40.00 31.73 23.98
N ALA A 10 -40.44 30.49 24.19
CA ALA A 10 -39.62 29.45 24.83
C ALA A 10 -38.97 28.46 23.85
N VAL A 11 -39.27 28.55 22.55
CA VAL A 11 -38.70 27.65 21.51
C VAL A 11 -37.55 28.32 20.74
N LEU A 12 -37.30 29.63 20.92
CA LEU A 12 -36.18 30.34 20.30
C LEU A 12 -34.90 30.38 21.14
N ALA A 13 -34.85 29.71 22.29
CA ALA A 13 -33.72 29.76 23.24
C ALA A 13 -33.00 28.41 23.42
N LEU A 14 -33.23 27.43 22.55
CA LEU A 14 -32.57 26.11 22.58
C LEU A 14 -31.73 25.81 21.33
N SER A 15 -31.50 26.80 20.47
CA SER A 15 -30.67 26.70 19.27
C SER A 15 -29.31 27.42 19.40
N ILE A 16 -28.88 27.75 20.62
CA ILE A 16 -27.58 28.39 20.87
C ILE A 16 -26.87 27.61 21.99
N ALA A 17 -26.17 26.53 21.63
CA ALA A 17 -24.99 25.96 22.33
C ALA A 17 -24.52 24.60 21.77
N ALA A 18 -24.74 24.32 20.48
CA ALA A 18 -23.77 23.51 19.74
C ALA A 18 -23.00 24.50 18.86
N GLY A 19 -22.13 25.28 19.50
CA GLY A 19 -21.02 25.86 18.72
C GLY A 19 -20.23 24.72 18.09
N PRO A 20 -19.45 24.96 17.02
CA PRO A 20 -18.42 24.01 16.65
C PRO A 20 -17.67 23.65 17.94
N ALA A 21 -17.47 22.36 18.21
CA ALA A 21 -16.52 21.95 19.23
C ALA A 21 -15.25 22.78 18.97
N LEU A 22 -14.81 23.54 19.97
CA LEU A 22 -13.72 24.49 19.80
C LEU A 22 -12.49 23.68 19.42
N ALA A 23 -12.15 23.61 18.14
CA ALA A 23 -10.97 22.87 17.71
C ALA A 23 -9.73 23.43 18.42
N GLY A 24 -8.85 22.55 18.91
CA GLY A 24 -7.67 22.98 19.62
C GLY A 24 -7.05 21.97 20.58
N MET A 25 -6.31 22.51 21.56
CA MET A 25 -5.45 21.71 22.42
C MET A 25 -6.18 20.78 23.39
N ALA A 26 -7.43 21.07 23.77
CA ALA A 26 -8.16 20.20 24.68
C ALA A 26 -8.51 18.86 23.99
N GLU A 27 -8.90 18.93 22.72
CA GLU A 27 -9.14 17.80 21.84
C GLU A 27 -7.82 17.08 21.54
N ALA A 28 -6.75 17.83 21.24
CA ALA A 28 -5.43 17.24 21.00
C ALA A 28 -4.92 16.43 22.20
N GLU A 29 -5.05 16.96 23.43
CA GLU A 29 -4.65 16.23 24.63
C GLU A 29 -5.45 14.93 24.84
N ARG A 30 -6.73 14.90 24.45
CA ARG A 30 -7.52 13.67 24.46
C ARG A 30 -6.94 12.65 23.46
N TRP A 31 -6.71 13.05 22.21
CA TRP A 31 -6.16 12.16 21.18
C TRP A 31 -4.77 11.63 21.55
N ILE A 32 -3.90 12.45 22.13
CA ILE A 32 -2.58 12.04 22.63
C ILE A 32 -2.68 10.91 23.65
N ASN A 33 -3.65 10.98 24.57
CA ASN A 33 -3.79 10.01 25.65
C ASN A 33 -4.52 8.73 25.22
N ASP A 34 -5.48 8.86 24.30
CA ASP A 34 -6.43 7.78 23.98
C ASP A 34 -6.02 7.00 22.72
N GLU A 35 -5.39 7.64 21.73
CA GLU A 35 -5.20 7.07 20.39
C GLU A 35 -3.76 7.13 19.87
N PHE A 36 -3.02 8.22 20.10
CA PHE A 36 -1.67 8.41 19.54
C PHE A 36 -0.57 7.67 20.33
N GLN A 37 -0.90 6.49 20.87
CA GLN A 37 0.03 5.64 21.62
C GLN A 37 0.11 4.23 21.03
N PRO A 38 1.31 3.62 20.98
CA PRO A 38 2.60 4.16 21.42
C PRO A 38 3.17 5.18 20.44
N SER A 39 3.93 6.17 20.95
CA SER A 39 4.63 7.16 20.13
C SER A 39 6.15 7.14 20.37
N ALA A 40 6.92 7.50 19.34
CA ALA A 40 8.35 7.77 19.45
C ALA A 40 8.62 9.12 20.14
N LEU A 41 7.65 10.04 20.11
CA LEU A 41 7.71 11.33 20.79
C LEU A 41 7.25 11.20 22.24
N SER A 42 7.93 11.91 23.15
CA SER A 42 7.42 12.11 24.50
C SER A 42 6.07 12.85 24.49
N VAL A 43 5.31 12.77 25.59
CA VAL A 43 4.02 13.46 25.70
C VAL A 43 4.17 14.98 25.53
N ASP A 44 5.26 15.57 26.05
CA ASP A 44 5.49 17.02 25.91
C ASP A 44 5.82 17.40 24.46
N GLU A 45 6.56 16.56 23.74
CA GLU A 45 6.83 16.74 22.30
C GLU A 45 5.56 16.59 21.46
N GLN A 46 4.72 15.59 21.75
CA GLN A 46 3.42 15.44 21.08
C GLN A 46 2.53 16.67 21.32
N LYS A 47 2.49 17.21 22.54
CA LYS A 47 1.74 18.44 22.83
C LYS A 47 2.28 19.65 22.06
N ALA A 48 3.59 19.77 21.95
CA ALA A 48 4.22 20.84 21.18
C ALA A 48 3.88 20.72 19.68
N GLU A 49 3.91 19.51 19.13
CA GLU A 49 3.52 19.24 17.75
C GLU A 49 2.04 19.55 17.49
N MET A 50 1.14 19.14 18.39
CA MET A 50 -0.28 19.45 18.25
C MET A 50 -0.55 20.95 18.39
N GLN A 51 0.17 21.66 19.26
CA GLN A 51 0.07 23.12 19.35
C GLN A 51 0.49 23.77 18.04
N TRP A 52 1.54 23.26 17.38
CA TRP A 52 1.93 23.72 16.06
C TRP A 52 0.82 23.49 15.02
N PHE A 53 0.17 22.32 14.99
CA PHE A 53 -0.96 22.08 14.11
C PHE A 53 -2.11 23.07 14.33
N VAL A 54 -2.48 23.35 15.58
CA VAL A 54 -3.52 24.32 15.94
C VAL A 54 -3.17 25.73 15.43
N ASP A 55 -1.92 26.16 15.63
CA ASP A 55 -1.47 27.50 15.25
C ASP A 55 -1.36 27.65 13.73
N ALA A 56 -0.76 26.66 13.05
CA ALA A 56 -0.58 26.64 11.60
C ALA A 56 -1.90 26.52 10.85
N SER A 57 -2.90 25.83 11.42
CA SER A 57 -4.21 25.65 10.78
C SER A 57 -5.16 26.82 10.97
N ALA A 58 -4.89 27.74 11.91
CA ALA A 58 -5.79 28.84 12.26
C ALA A 58 -6.30 29.67 11.06
N PRO A 59 -5.49 29.97 10.03
CA PRO A 59 -5.97 30.68 8.83
C PRO A 59 -6.94 29.89 7.96
N PHE A 60 -7.00 28.57 8.13
CA PHE A 60 -7.75 27.63 7.30
C PHE A 60 -8.96 27.02 8.02
N ALA A 61 -9.30 27.50 9.22
CA ALA A 61 -10.43 27.00 9.99
C ALA A 61 -11.74 27.03 9.15
N GLY A 62 -12.45 25.90 9.11
CA GLY A 62 -13.66 25.72 8.30
C GLY A 62 -13.40 25.36 6.83
N MET A 63 -12.13 25.17 6.43
CA MET A 63 -11.78 24.58 5.15
C MET A 63 -12.24 23.12 5.08
N GLU A 64 -12.62 22.68 3.89
CA GLU A 64 -12.98 21.30 3.59
C GLU A 64 -12.16 20.83 2.38
N ILE A 65 -11.46 19.71 2.53
CA ILE A 65 -10.64 19.10 1.47
C ILE A 65 -11.08 17.67 1.20
N ASN A 66 -10.91 17.20 -0.04
CA ASN A 66 -11.29 15.86 -0.47
C ASN A 66 -10.04 15.07 -0.83
N VAL A 67 -9.89 13.89 -0.22
CA VAL A 67 -8.74 13.00 -0.43
C VAL A 67 -9.25 11.63 -0.87
N LEU A 68 -8.53 10.97 -1.78
CA LEU A 68 -8.85 9.62 -2.24
C LEU A 68 -7.67 8.67 -1.99
N SER A 69 -7.96 7.48 -1.47
CA SER A 69 -6.99 6.38 -1.35
C SER A 69 -7.61 5.01 -1.66
N GLU A 70 -6.74 4.00 -1.73
CA GLU A 70 -7.10 2.59 -1.91
C GLU A 70 -7.72 1.98 -0.63
N SER A 71 -8.58 0.97 -0.77
CA SER A 71 -9.14 0.17 0.32
C SER A 71 -8.12 -0.75 0.99
N VAL A 72 -7.33 -0.20 1.91
CA VAL A 72 -6.41 -0.94 2.79
C VAL A 72 -6.64 -0.57 4.26
N PRO A 73 -6.31 -1.44 5.22
CA PRO A 73 -6.56 -1.18 6.65
C PRO A 73 -5.96 0.12 7.19
N ALA A 74 -4.79 0.54 6.72
CA ALA A 74 -4.16 1.80 7.10
C ALA A 74 -5.01 3.01 6.69
N HIS A 75 -5.46 3.05 5.43
CA HIS A 75 -6.31 4.12 4.95
C HIS A 75 -7.71 4.10 5.59
N GLU A 76 -8.25 2.93 5.94
CA GLU A 76 -9.48 2.83 6.73
C GLU A 76 -9.34 3.51 8.09
N TYR A 77 -8.19 3.30 8.74
CA TYR A 77 -7.86 3.98 9.99
C TYR A 77 -7.69 5.49 9.80
N GLU A 78 -6.94 5.93 8.79
CA GLU A 78 -6.79 7.35 8.46
C GLU A 78 -8.15 8.02 8.22
N SER A 79 -8.97 7.43 7.36
CA SER A 79 -10.28 7.96 6.97
C SER A 79 -11.25 8.04 8.13
N ALA A 80 -11.29 7.02 9.00
CA ALA A 80 -12.27 6.94 10.08
C ALA A 80 -11.81 7.62 11.39
N VAL A 81 -10.50 7.65 11.64
CA VAL A 81 -9.91 8.10 12.92
C VAL A 81 -9.10 9.37 12.74
N LEU A 82 -8.09 9.38 11.86
CA LEU A 82 -7.18 10.50 11.75
C LEU A 82 -7.83 11.74 11.14
N THR A 83 -8.73 11.61 10.16
CA THR A 83 -9.48 12.77 9.63
C THR A 83 -10.31 13.45 10.71
N LYS A 84 -10.93 12.67 11.60
CA LYS A 84 -11.70 13.16 12.73
C LYS A 84 -10.80 13.86 13.75
N ALA A 85 -9.67 13.26 14.07
CA ALA A 85 -8.69 13.87 14.96
C ALA A 85 -8.18 15.19 14.39
N PHE A 86 -7.85 15.21 13.10
CA PHE A 86 -7.40 16.40 12.39
C PHE A 86 -8.48 17.50 12.41
N GLU A 87 -9.74 17.18 12.13
CA GLU A 87 -10.85 18.15 12.19
C GLU A 87 -11.04 18.70 13.61
N GLU A 88 -11.04 17.84 14.63
CA GLU A 88 -11.20 18.24 16.03
C GLU A 88 -10.02 19.07 16.56
N ILE A 89 -8.81 18.90 16.02
CA ILE A 89 -7.63 19.67 16.43
C ILE A 89 -7.52 20.97 15.64
N THR A 90 -7.73 20.92 14.33
CA THR A 90 -7.40 22.03 13.41
C THR A 90 -8.60 22.84 12.94
N GLY A 91 -9.81 22.27 13.02
CA GLY A 91 -11.02 22.81 12.43
C GLY A 91 -11.12 22.65 10.91
N ILE A 92 -10.21 21.88 10.28
CA ILE A 92 -10.22 21.57 8.85
C ILE A 92 -10.87 20.20 8.65
N LYS A 93 -11.88 20.13 7.81
CA LYS A 93 -12.57 18.89 7.48
C LYS A 93 -11.89 18.16 6.32
N VAL A 94 -11.55 16.89 6.51
CA VAL A 94 -11.00 16.03 5.45
C VAL A 94 -12.04 14.98 5.08
N ASN A 95 -12.59 15.08 3.88
CA ASN A 95 -13.42 14.01 3.30
C ASN A 95 -12.50 12.99 2.64
N HIS A 96 -12.12 11.96 3.38
CA HIS A 96 -11.25 10.89 2.88
C HIS A 96 -12.09 9.73 2.34
N GLN A 97 -12.18 9.67 1.02
CA GLN A 97 -12.86 8.59 0.30
C GLN A 97 -11.93 7.41 0.07
N ILE A 98 -12.48 6.20 0.19
CA ILE A 98 -11.78 4.94 -0.06
C ILE A 98 -12.45 4.24 -1.24
N LEU A 99 -11.66 3.82 -2.24
CA LEU A 99 -12.10 3.05 -3.40
C LEU A 99 -11.12 1.90 -3.69
N GLY A 100 -11.45 1.02 -4.64
CA GLY A 100 -10.49 0.04 -5.15
C GLY A 100 -9.34 0.71 -5.89
N GLU A 101 -8.16 0.08 -5.90
CA GLU A 101 -6.93 0.59 -6.54
C GLU A 101 -7.18 1.05 -7.99
N GLY A 102 -7.91 0.22 -8.77
CA GLY A 102 -8.23 0.54 -10.16
C GLY A 102 -9.00 1.85 -10.33
N GLU A 103 -9.93 2.14 -9.43
CA GLU A 103 -10.67 3.40 -9.42
C GLU A 103 -9.80 4.59 -8.99
N VAL A 104 -8.86 4.41 -8.06
CA VAL A 104 -7.88 5.45 -7.68
C VAL A 104 -7.03 5.83 -8.88
N VAL A 105 -6.44 4.84 -9.57
CA VAL A 105 -5.63 5.07 -10.79
C VAL A 105 -6.44 5.80 -11.85
N GLN A 106 -7.70 5.39 -12.07
CA GLN A 106 -8.57 6.05 -13.03
C GLN A 106 -8.88 7.51 -12.65
N ALA A 107 -9.11 7.80 -11.37
CA ALA A 107 -9.39 9.14 -10.89
C ALA A 107 -8.19 10.09 -11.08
N VAL A 108 -6.99 9.64 -10.69
CA VAL A 108 -5.73 10.38 -10.87
C VAL A 108 -5.50 10.69 -12.36
N GLN A 109 -5.62 9.68 -13.24
CA GLN A 109 -5.48 9.86 -14.69
C GLN A 109 -6.52 10.83 -15.26
N THR A 110 -7.77 10.75 -14.80
CA THR A 110 -8.85 11.64 -15.28
C THR A 110 -8.58 13.09 -14.87
N GLN A 111 -8.16 13.34 -13.63
CA GLN A 111 -7.78 14.68 -13.17
C GLN A 111 -6.63 15.26 -14.00
N MET A 112 -5.57 14.48 -14.23
CA MET A 112 -4.43 14.89 -15.07
C MET A 112 -4.84 15.21 -16.51
N GLN A 113 -5.66 14.36 -17.14
CA GLN A 113 -6.07 14.53 -18.54
C GLN A 113 -7.05 15.68 -18.75
N THR A 114 -7.98 15.88 -17.81
CA THR A 114 -9.03 16.91 -17.92
C THR A 114 -8.64 18.24 -17.31
N ASN A 115 -7.58 18.26 -16.50
CA ASN A 115 -7.15 19.40 -15.69
C ASN A 115 -8.28 19.96 -14.80
N ARG A 116 -9.19 19.07 -14.35
CA ARG A 116 -10.26 19.38 -13.40
C ARG A 116 -9.90 18.78 -12.05
N ASN A 117 -10.00 19.58 -11.00
CA ASN A 117 -9.91 19.07 -9.64
C ASN A 117 -11.12 18.16 -9.34
N LEU A 118 -10.83 16.90 -9.10
CA LEU A 118 -11.71 15.85 -8.58
C LEU A 118 -11.44 15.63 -7.09
N TYR A 119 -10.16 15.59 -6.70
CA TYR A 119 -9.69 15.51 -5.32
C TYR A 119 -8.47 16.44 -5.12
N ASP A 120 -8.38 16.96 -3.90
CA ASP A 120 -7.31 17.87 -3.47
C ASP A 120 -6.03 17.11 -3.11
N GLY A 121 -6.15 15.83 -2.74
CA GLY A 121 -5.03 14.93 -2.48
C GLY A 121 -5.34 13.48 -2.85
N TYR A 122 -4.30 12.72 -3.15
CA TYR A 122 -4.38 11.29 -3.43
C TYR A 122 -3.30 10.55 -2.64
N VAL A 123 -3.65 9.40 -2.07
CA VAL A 123 -2.67 8.38 -1.71
C VAL A 123 -2.60 7.40 -2.87
N ASN A 124 -1.50 7.44 -3.62
CA ASN A 124 -1.28 6.64 -4.84
C ASN A 124 0.14 6.04 -4.85
N ASP A 125 0.32 4.97 -5.62
CA ASP A 125 1.60 4.26 -5.68
C ASP A 125 2.78 5.15 -6.10
N SER A 126 3.94 4.87 -5.51
CA SER A 126 5.21 5.50 -5.88
C SER A 126 5.61 5.23 -7.34
N ASP A 127 5.04 4.21 -7.97
CA ASP A 127 5.27 3.91 -9.39
C ASP A 127 4.86 5.06 -10.32
N LEU A 128 3.98 5.95 -9.86
CA LEU A 128 3.61 7.16 -10.58
C LEU A 128 4.67 8.26 -10.52
N ILE A 129 5.78 8.10 -9.78
CA ILE A 129 6.80 9.14 -9.61
C ILE A 129 7.32 9.68 -10.95
N GLY A 130 7.54 8.79 -11.92
CA GLY A 130 7.96 9.18 -13.27
C GLY A 130 6.89 9.97 -14.02
N THR A 131 5.61 9.66 -13.79
CA THR A 131 4.47 10.40 -14.34
C THR A 131 4.40 11.80 -13.74
N HIS A 132 4.46 11.90 -12.41
CA HIS A 132 4.42 13.14 -11.66
C HIS A 132 5.55 14.09 -12.06
N SER A 133 6.79 13.59 -12.07
CA SER A 133 7.96 14.37 -12.49
C SER A 133 7.93 14.74 -13.98
N ARG A 134 7.32 13.94 -14.87
CA ARG A 134 7.27 14.28 -16.30
C ARG A 134 6.15 15.26 -16.65
N LEU A 135 4.98 15.09 -16.06
CA LEU A 135 3.80 15.88 -16.40
C LEU A 135 3.76 17.21 -15.65
N GLN A 136 4.38 17.30 -14.47
CA GLN A 136 4.35 18.50 -13.61
C GLN A 136 2.90 18.97 -13.33
N GLN A 137 1.99 18.00 -13.15
CA GLN A 137 0.58 18.23 -12.81
C GLN A 137 0.26 17.93 -11.34
N THR A 138 1.29 17.62 -10.55
CA THR A 138 1.25 17.57 -9.09
C THR A 138 2.26 18.57 -8.52
N TYR A 139 2.10 18.94 -7.26
CA TYR A 139 3.02 19.85 -6.60
C TYR A 139 4.39 19.19 -6.37
N ASN A 140 5.45 19.94 -6.67
CA ASN A 140 6.80 19.60 -6.24
C ASN A 140 6.95 19.97 -4.76
N LEU A 141 6.87 18.97 -3.88
CA LEU A 141 6.85 19.18 -2.44
C LEU A 141 8.15 19.81 -1.94
N THR A 142 9.30 19.49 -2.53
CA THR A 142 10.58 20.13 -2.16
C THR A 142 10.53 21.65 -2.36
N ASP A 143 10.05 22.11 -3.51
CA ASP A 143 10.00 23.54 -3.81
C ASP A 143 8.88 24.24 -3.04
N GLN A 144 7.74 23.57 -2.84
CA GLN A 144 6.64 24.13 -2.06
C GLN A 144 6.99 24.28 -0.58
N MET A 145 7.57 23.26 0.06
CA MET A 145 8.00 23.32 1.47
C MET A 145 9.09 24.38 1.70
N ALA A 146 9.97 24.60 0.72
CA ALA A 146 10.98 25.66 0.78
C ALA A 146 10.44 27.06 0.44
N GLY A 147 9.21 27.14 -0.10
CA GLY A 147 8.60 28.35 -0.64
C GLY A 147 7.27 28.65 0.04
N ASP A 148 6.20 28.65 -0.75
CA ASP A 148 4.87 29.12 -0.33
C ASP A 148 4.26 28.32 0.82
N TRP A 149 4.73 27.09 1.07
CA TRP A 149 4.23 26.23 2.15
C TRP A 149 5.16 26.21 3.37
N ALA A 150 6.22 27.02 3.40
CA ALA A 150 7.19 27.01 4.50
C ALA A 150 6.54 27.25 5.88
N ASP A 151 5.57 28.17 5.96
CA ASP A 151 4.87 28.49 7.22
C ASP A 151 3.93 27.36 7.69
N VAL A 152 3.59 26.41 6.81
CA VAL A 152 2.71 25.26 7.09
C VAL A 152 3.43 23.91 6.91
N THR A 153 4.76 23.93 6.78
CA THR A 153 5.59 22.73 6.77
C THR A 153 5.95 22.39 8.20
N SER A 154 5.59 21.18 8.66
CA SER A 154 5.82 20.80 10.05
C SER A 154 7.31 20.88 10.42
N PRO A 155 7.69 21.53 11.53
CA PRO A 155 9.06 21.57 11.99
C PRO A 155 9.56 20.19 12.48
N THR A 156 8.64 19.23 12.71
CA THR A 156 8.94 17.85 13.09
C THR A 156 9.00 16.91 11.88
N LEU A 157 8.72 17.39 10.66
CA LEU A 157 8.83 16.56 9.45
C LEU A 157 10.29 16.24 9.14
N ASP A 158 10.71 15.04 9.51
CA ASP A 158 12.05 14.53 9.21
C ASP A 158 12.05 13.76 7.88
N LEU A 159 12.42 14.45 6.80
CA LEU A 159 12.46 13.85 5.47
C LEU A 159 13.51 12.73 5.35
N ASP A 160 14.56 12.77 6.18
CA ASP A 160 15.63 11.77 6.16
C ASP A 160 15.24 10.48 6.90
N ASP A 161 14.20 10.53 7.75
CA ASP A 161 13.69 9.37 8.49
C ASP A 161 12.72 8.50 7.66
N PHE A 162 12.24 9.01 6.52
CA PHE A 162 11.44 8.19 5.61
C PHE A 162 12.29 7.11 4.95
N ILE A 163 12.04 5.87 5.35
CA ILE A 163 12.44 4.70 4.57
C ILE A 163 11.83 4.88 3.18
N GLY A 164 12.63 4.78 2.12
CA GLY A 164 12.11 4.79 0.75
C GLY A 164 11.74 6.15 0.16
N ILE A 165 12.14 7.28 0.75
CA ILE A 165 11.93 8.63 0.16
C ILE A 165 12.47 8.74 -1.29
N GLN A 166 13.49 7.95 -1.62
CA GLN A 166 14.03 7.85 -2.99
C GLN A 166 13.00 7.37 -4.02
N PHE A 167 11.99 6.58 -3.63
CA PHE A 167 10.96 6.08 -4.54
C PHE A 167 9.92 7.14 -4.89
N THR A 168 9.82 8.20 -4.10
CA THR A 168 8.94 9.34 -4.32
C THR A 168 9.69 10.61 -4.74
N THR A 169 10.99 10.46 -5.05
CA THR A 169 11.87 11.51 -5.53
C THR A 169 12.09 11.37 -7.04
N GLY A 170 11.79 12.43 -7.79
CA GLY A 170 11.99 12.48 -9.23
C GLY A 170 13.47 12.48 -9.64
N PRO A 171 13.77 12.21 -10.92
CA PRO A 171 15.14 12.24 -11.46
C PRO A 171 15.84 13.60 -11.36
N ASP A 172 15.08 14.68 -11.11
CA ASP A 172 15.56 16.03 -10.82
C ASP A 172 15.96 16.24 -9.35
N GLY A 173 15.86 15.20 -8.51
CA GLY A 173 16.19 15.24 -7.09
C GLY A 173 15.10 15.91 -6.24
N LYS A 174 13.88 16.01 -6.75
CA LYS A 174 12.75 16.68 -6.09
C LYS A 174 11.70 15.69 -5.62
N ILE A 175 11.13 15.93 -4.45
CA ILE A 175 10.10 15.08 -3.86
C ILE A 175 8.74 15.48 -4.46
N TYR A 176 7.99 14.50 -4.96
CA TYR A 176 6.64 14.70 -5.51
C TYR A 176 5.54 13.99 -4.71
N GLN A 177 5.91 13.04 -3.85
CA GLN A 177 5.00 12.34 -2.93
C GLN A 177 5.72 12.15 -1.60
N LEU A 178 4.97 12.11 -0.49
CA LEU A 178 5.50 11.65 0.79
C LEU A 178 5.23 10.14 0.91
N PRO A 179 6.22 9.32 1.33
CA PRO A 179 5.96 7.92 1.64
C PRO A 179 4.97 7.82 2.79
N ASP A 180 3.88 7.10 2.55
CA ASP A 180 2.79 6.94 3.50
C ASP A 180 2.76 5.52 4.08
N GLN A 181 2.95 4.54 3.20
CA GLN A 181 2.90 3.12 3.53
C GLN A 181 3.94 2.34 2.72
N GLN A 182 4.43 1.23 3.30
CA GLN A 182 5.33 0.29 2.62
C GLN A 182 4.89 -1.15 2.81
N PHE A 183 5.03 -1.94 1.74
CA PHE A 183 4.74 -3.36 1.77
C PHE A 183 6.04 -4.15 1.67
N ALA A 184 6.39 -4.88 2.73
CA ALA A 184 7.42 -5.91 2.60
C ALA A 184 6.81 -7.12 1.91
N ASN A 185 7.51 -7.65 0.90
CA ASN A 185 7.11 -8.87 0.24
C ASN A 185 7.76 -10.07 0.94
N LEU A 186 6.94 -10.94 1.53
CA LEU A 186 7.36 -12.00 2.42
C LEU A 186 6.99 -13.39 1.89
N TYR A 187 7.78 -14.38 2.33
CA TYR A 187 7.41 -15.78 2.24
C TYR A 187 6.59 -16.19 3.47
N TRP A 188 5.38 -16.69 3.23
CA TRP A 188 4.47 -17.20 4.27
C TRP A 188 4.37 -18.72 4.20
N PHE A 189 4.27 -19.39 5.35
CA PHE A 189 4.09 -20.84 5.41
C PHE A 189 3.44 -21.33 6.70
N ARG A 190 2.87 -22.54 6.66
CA ARG A 190 2.30 -23.26 7.80
C ARG A 190 3.38 -23.90 8.66
N LYS A 191 3.85 -23.14 9.66
CA LYS A 191 4.89 -23.59 10.57
C LYS A 191 4.55 -24.93 11.24
N ASP A 192 3.31 -25.12 11.67
CA ASP A 192 2.84 -26.35 12.30
C ASP A 192 2.93 -27.56 11.36
N TRP A 193 2.67 -27.39 10.06
CA TRP A 193 2.86 -28.46 9.07
C TRP A 193 4.34 -28.72 8.81
N PHE A 194 5.16 -27.67 8.73
CA PHE A 194 6.60 -27.80 8.54
C PHE A 194 7.30 -28.39 9.76
N ASP A 195 6.71 -28.30 10.96
CA ASP A 195 7.25 -28.87 12.19
C ASP A 195 6.90 -30.36 12.39
N ARG A 196 5.85 -30.86 11.72
CA ARG A 196 5.37 -32.24 11.85
C ARG A 196 6.43 -33.26 11.45
N GLN A 197 6.75 -34.16 12.37
CA GLN A 197 7.83 -35.14 12.18
C GLN A 197 7.54 -36.13 11.04
N ASP A 198 6.29 -36.57 10.91
CA ASP A 198 5.87 -37.48 9.84
C ASP A 198 6.03 -36.84 8.45
N PHE A 199 5.74 -35.55 8.32
CA PHE A 199 5.96 -34.81 7.07
C PHE A 199 7.44 -34.59 6.78
N LYS A 200 8.25 -34.24 7.80
CA LYS A 200 9.71 -34.12 7.65
C LYS A 200 10.34 -35.43 7.15
N ASP A 201 9.96 -36.55 7.76
CA ASP A 201 10.51 -37.88 7.41
C ASP A 201 10.09 -38.29 5.99
N ALA A 202 8.82 -38.13 5.65
CA ALA A 202 8.31 -38.46 4.31
C ALA A 202 8.91 -37.57 3.21
N PHE A 203 9.02 -36.26 3.46
CA PHE A 203 9.63 -35.32 2.54
C PHE A 203 11.11 -35.65 2.31
N LYS A 204 11.88 -35.88 3.38
CA LYS A 204 13.29 -36.25 3.29
C LYS A 204 13.51 -37.57 2.56
N ALA A 205 12.64 -38.56 2.79
CA ALA A 205 12.70 -39.83 2.08
C ALA A 205 12.47 -39.67 0.57
N LYS A 206 11.59 -38.74 0.15
CA LYS A 206 11.27 -38.49 -1.26
C LYS A 206 12.32 -37.63 -1.97
N TYR A 207 12.72 -36.51 -1.37
CA TYR A 207 13.54 -35.50 -2.04
C TYR A 207 15.02 -35.50 -1.62
N GLY A 208 15.37 -36.23 -0.54
CA GLY A 208 16.76 -36.38 -0.10
C GLY A 208 17.31 -35.19 0.71
N TYR A 209 16.47 -34.22 1.09
CA TYR A 209 16.83 -33.10 1.96
C TYR A 209 15.71 -32.76 2.95
N ASP A 210 16.01 -31.97 3.98
CA ASP A 210 15.05 -31.66 5.05
C ASP A 210 13.96 -30.69 4.60
N LEU A 211 12.72 -30.93 5.03
CA LEU A 211 11.61 -29.98 4.86
C LEU A 211 11.88 -28.71 5.68
N GLY A 212 11.84 -27.55 5.03
CA GLY A 212 12.14 -26.26 5.66
C GLY A 212 11.84 -25.08 4.73
N VAL A 213 12.20 -23.86 5.16
CA VAL A 213 12.04 -22.65 4.35
C VAL A 213 12.85 -22.82 3.05
N PRO A 214 12.21 -22.69 1.86
CA PRO A 214 12.89 -22.93 0.60
C PRO A 214 13.90 -21.84 0.30
N VAL A 215 15.11 -22.24 -0.11
CA VAL A 215 16.21 -21.33 -0.48
C VAL A 215 16.38 -21.17 -1.99
N ASN A 216 15.52 -21.82 -2.78
CA ASN A 216 15.46 -21.71 -4.24
C ASN A 216 14.09 -22.20 -4.76
N TRP A 217 13.84 -21.96 -6.05
CA TRP A 217 12.56 -22.30 -6.69
C TRP A 217 12.30 -23.80 -6.84
N SER A 218 13.33 -24.62 -6.99
CA SER A 218 13.15 -26.09 -7.04
C SER A 218 12.66 -26.62 -5.70
N ALA A 219 13.23 -26.14 -4.59
CA ALA A 219 12.76 -26.50 -3.25
C ALA A 219 11.33 -26.02 -3.00
N TYR A 220 10.96 -24.82 -3.47
CA TYR A 220 9.59 -24.35 -3.38
C TYR A 220 8.61 -25.28 -4.12
N GLU A 221 8.94 -25.66 -5.36
CA GLU A 221 8.13 -26.56 -6.18
C GLU A 221 7.98 -27.95 -5.56
N ASP A 222 9.06 -28.52 -5.02
CA ASP A 222 9.04 -29.82 -4.33
C ASP A 222 8.11 -29.81 -3.11
N ILE A 223 8.13 -28.72 -2.33
CA ILE A 223 7.23 -28.54 -1.19
C ILE A 223 5.78 -28.39 -1.67
N ALA A 224 5.56 -27.64 -2.76
CA ALA A 224 4.23 -27.45 -3.33
C ALA A 224 3.64 -28.78 -3.84
N GLU A 225 4.45 -29.58 -4.53
CA GLU A 225 4.12 -30.94 -4.97
C GLU A 225 3.83 -31.85 -3.77
N PHE A 226 4.69 -31.82 -2.74
CA PHE A 226 4.54 -32.67 -1.56
C PHE A 226 3.21 -32.51 -0.86
N PHE A 227 2.86 -31.26 -0.51
CA PHE A 227 1.61 -30.99 0.19
C PHE A 227 0.38 -31.22 -0.70
N THR A 228 0.45 -30.85 -1.98
CA THR A 228 -0.69 -30.99 -2.90
C THR A 228 -0.96 -32.45 -3.28
N ASN A 229 0.08 -33.22 -3.60
CA ASN A 229 -0.03 -34.50 -4.29
C ASN A 229 0.40 -35.71 -3.46
N ASP A 230 1.23 -35.55 -2.43
CA ASP A 230 1.58 -36.68 -1.54
C ASP A 230 0.73 -36.66 -0.26
N VAL A 231 0.71 -35.55 0.47
CA VAL A 231 -0.06 -35.41 1.72
C VAL A 231 -1.56 -35.35 1.41
N LYS A 232 -1.95 -34.49 0.46
CA LYS A 232 -3.30 -34.29 -0.07
C LYS A 232 -4.37 -33.82 0.91
N GLU A 233 -4.47 -34.43 2.08
CA GLU A 233 -5.50 -34.17 3.08
C GLU A 233 -4.90 -34.13 4.48
N ILE A 234 -5.37 -33.20 5.30
CA ILE A 234 -5.07 -33.12 6.72
C ILE A 234 -6.41 -33.01 7.44
N ASP A 235 -6.66 -33.90 8.40
CA ASP A 235 -7.91 -33.93 9.19
C ASP A 235 -9.20 -33.96 8.32
N GLY A 236 -9.14 -34.64 7.17
CA GLY A 236 -10.25 -34.75 6.22
C GLY A 236 -10.47 -33.50 5.35
N VAL A 237 -9.58 -32.51 5.42
CA VAL A 237 -9.62 -31.31 4.58
C VAL A 237 -8.59 -31.41 3.47
N ARG A 238 -9.03 -31.18 2.23
CA ARG A 238 -8.13 -31.06 1.06
C ARG A 238 -7.18 -29.89 1.25
N ILE A 239 -5.88 -30.16 1.13
CA ILE A 239 -4.83 -29.15 1.23
C ILE A 239 -4.10 -28.93 -0.09
N TYR A 240 -3.40 -27.80 -0.16
CA TYR A 240 -2.69 -27.28 -1.31
C TYR A 240 -1.30 -26.80 -0.90
N GLY A 241 -0.33 -26.99 -1.78
CA GLY A 241 1.07 -26.69 -1.49
C GLY A 241 1.51 -25.29 -1.89
N HIS A 242 0.64 -24.50 -2.52
CA HIS A 242 0.94 -23.16 -3.02
C HIS A 242 -0.31 -22.28 -2.98
N MET A 243 -0.11 -20.96 -2.92
CA MET A 243 -1.13 -19.97 -3.23
C MET A 243 -0.52 -18.82 -4.03
N ASP A 244 -1.28 -18.40 -5.04
CA ASP A 244 -1.20 -17.14 -5.76
C ASP A 244 -2.61 -16.85 -6.30
N TYR A 245 -2.78 -15.81 -7.09
CA TYR A 245 -4.07 -15.41 -7.67
C TYR A 245 -3.95 -15.11 -9.16
N GLY A 246 -5.08 -14.99 -9.87
CA GLY A 246 -5.07 -14.87 -11.33
C GLY A 246 -6.27 -14.21 -11.99
N LYS A 247 -7.16 -13.59 -11.22
CA LYS A 247 -8.20 -12.73 -11.78
C LYS A 247 -7.54 -11.54 -12.47
N ARG A 248 -8.04 -11.20 -13.65
CA ARG A 248 -7.58 -10.00 -14.36
C ARG A 248 -8.05 -8.74 -13.62
N ALA A 249 -7.13 -8.06 -13.00
CA ALA A 249 -7.29 -6.78 -12.30
C ALA A 249 -5.92 -6.06 -12.25
N PRO A 250 -5.85 -4.77 -11.84
CA PRO A 250 -4.59 -4.03 -11.74
C PRO A 250 -3.52 -4.78 -10.93
N ASP A 251 -3.94 -5.46 -9.87
CA ASP A 251 -3.08 -6.23 -8.98
C ASP A 251 -2.32 -7.36 -9.66
N LEU A 252 -2.95 -8.02 -10.63
CA LEU A 252 -2.24 -9.03 -11.41
C LEU A 252 -1.10 -8.42 -12.23
N GLY A 253 -1.20 -7.15 -12.62
CA GLY A 253 -0.17 -6.44 -13.36
C GLY A 253 1.10 -6.26 -12.52
N TRP A 254 0.98 -5.59 -11.38
CA TRP A 254 2.13 -5.37 -10.48
C TRP A 254 2.62 -6.68 -9.85
N ARG A 255 1.74 -7.68 -9.64
CA ARG A 255 2.15 -9.03 -9.23
C ARG A 255 3.14 -9.67 -10.19
N MET A 256 2.99 -9.42 -11.49
CA MET A 256 3.93 -9.92 -12.48
C MET A 256 5.22 -9.11 -12.47
N THR A 257 5.14 -7.77 -12.56
CA THR A 257 6.33 -6.92 -12.71
C THR A 257 7.19 -6.85 -11.45
N ASP A 258 6.58 -6.74 -10.28
CA ASP A 258 7.28 -6.46 -9.02
C ASP A 258 7.79 -7.72 -8.34
N ALA A 259 7.13 -8.85 -8.63
CA ALA A 259 7.43 -10.12 -7.98
C ALA A 259 7.99 -11.13 -8.98
N TRP A 260 7.14 -11.67 -9.86
CA TRP A 260 7.51 -12.80 -10.73
C TRP A 260 8.63 -12.49 -11.73
N LEU A 261 8.57 -11.34 -12.41
CA LEU A 261 9.60 -10.91 -13.36
C LEU A 261 10.92 -10.58 -12.66
N SER A 262 10.85 -9.77 -11.61
CA SER A 262 12.00 -9.38 -10.78
C SER A 262 12.75 -10.62 -10.27
N MET A 263 12.03 -11.56 -9.65
CA MET A 263 12.64 -12.78 -9.12
C MET A 263 13.09 -13.80 -10.17
N ALA A 264 12.59 -13.70 -11.40
CA ALA A 264 13.09 -14.48 -12.53
C ALA A 264 14.38 -13.89 -13.14
N GLY A 265 14.82 -12.72 -12.67
CA GLY A 265 16.04 -12.05 -13.14
C GLY A 265 15.83 -11.37 -14.50
N ALA A 266 14.70 -10.71 -14.72
CA ALA A 266 14.42 -9.97 -15.95
C ALA A 266 15.29 -8.70 -16.11
N GLY A 267 15.84 -8.15 -15.02
CA GLY A 267 16.67 -6.94 -15.00
C GLY A 267 18.18 -7.19 -14.98
N ASP A 268 18.94 -6.14 -15.26
CA ASP A 268 20.38 -6.08 -15.04
C ASP A 268 20.70 -5.90 -13.55
N LYS A 269 21.96 -6.10 -13.14
CA LYS A 269 22.34 -5.91 -11.73
C LYS A 269 22.34 -4.42 -11.34
N GLY A 270 21.71 -4.09 -10.21
CA GLY A 270 21.71 -2.75 -9.64
C GLY A 270 20.79 -2.66 -8.43
N LEU A 271 20.94 -1.59 -7.64
CA LEU A 271 19.99 -1.20 -6.60
C LEU A 271 19.73 0.31 -6.70
N PRO A 272 18.51 0.81 -6.45
CA PRO A 272 17.31 0.02 -6.18
C PRO A 272 16.75 -0.71 -7.42
N ASN A 273 17.18 -0.32 -8.62
CA ASN A 273 16.82 -0.95 -9.90
C ASN A 273 18.06 -1.28 -10.75
N GLY A 274 17.96 -2.31 -11.57
CA GLY A 274 18.91 -2.71 -12.61
C GLY A 274 19.12 -1.66 -13.69
N ARG A 275 20.36 -1.54 -14.19
CA ARG A 275 20.71 -0.70 -15.35
C ARG A 275 21.63 -1.46 -16.31
N PRO A 276 21.46 -1.30 -17.64
CA PRO A 276 20.48 -0.44 -18.32
C PRO A 276 19.03 -0.98 -18.38
N VAL A 277 18.78 -2.26 -18.07
CA VAL A 277 17.42 -2.83 -18.02
C VAL A 277 16.98 -3.00 -16.57
N ASP A 278 15.82 -2.44 -16.22
CA ASP A 278 15.24 -2.56 -14.88
C ASP A 278 14.49 -3.89 -14.67
N GLU A 279 13.94 -4.08 -13.46
CA GLU A 279 13.26 -5.32 -13.05
C GLU A 279 11.96 -5.58 -13.82
N TRP A 280 11.39 -4.52 -14.40
CA TRP A 280 10.21 -4.58 -15.27
C TRP A 280 10.58 -4.91 -16.73
N GLY A 281 11.88 -5.02 -17.02
CA GLY A 281 12.40 -5.31 -18.34
C GLY A 281 12.45 -4.09 -19.27
N ILE A 282 12.39 -2.87 -18.71
CA ILE A 282 12.47 -1.63 -19.47
C ILE A 282 13.92 -1.16 -19.52
N ARG A 283 14.43 -1.00 -20.76
CA ARG A 283 15.75 -0.44 -21.01
C ARG A 283 15.69 1.08 -20.93
N MET A 284 16.55 1.64 -20.10
CA MET A 284 16.82 3.08 -20.02
C MET A 284 18.05 3.45 -20.85
N GLU A 285 18.10 4.70 -21.31
CA GLU A 285 19.34 5.30 -21.81
C GLU A 285 20.36 5.44 -20.67
N ALA A 286 21.66 5.38 -21.00
CA ALA A 286 22.72 5.47 -20.01
C ALA A 286 22.63 6.79 -19.23
N ASP A 287 22.77 6.70 -17.91
CA ASP A 287 22.75 7.84 -16.98
C ASP A 287 21.50 8.74 -17.10
N SER A 288 20.37 8.20 -17.59
CA SER A 288 19.10 8.93 -17.66
C SER A 288 17.93 8.11 -17.10
N CYS A 289 16.74 8.72 -17.11
CA CYS A 289 15.46 8.07 -16.81
C CYS A 289 14.55 8.03 -18.06
N ASN A 290 15.14 8.01 -19.25
CA ASN A 290 14.41 7.94 -20.51
C ASN A 290 14.28 6.48 -20.98
N PRO A 291 13.06 5.91 -21.07
CA PRO A 291 12.87 4.56 -21.56
C PRO A 291 13.07 4.49 -23.08
N VAL A 292 13.86 3.52 -23.56
CA VAL A 292 14.27 3.38 -24.97
C VAL A 292 13.98 1.99 -25.58
N GLY A 293 13.63 1.00 -24.77
CA GLY A 293 13.19 -0.31 -25.25
C GLY A 293 12.54 -1.15 -24.16
N ALA A 294 11.65 -2.05 -24.55
CA ALA A 294 11.02 -3.02 -23.65
C ALA A 294 11.22 -4.46 -24.12
N SER A 295 11.27 -4.70 -25.43
CA SER A 295 11.52 -6.03 -25.99
C SER A 295 13.02 -6.33 -26.10
N VAL A 296 13.38 -7.62 -26.13
CA VAL A 296 14.75 -8.10 -26.41
C VAL A 296 15.29 -7.50 -27.72
N SER A 297 14.47 -7.42 -28.76
CA SER A 297 14.84 -6.79 -30.03
C SER A 297 15.17 -5.29 -29.95
N ARG A 298 14.77 -4.63 -28.86
CA ARG A 298 15.06 -3.22 -28.55
C ARG A 298 15.97 -3.05 -27.33
N GLY A 299 16.59 -4.14 -26.89
CA GLY A 299 17.50 -4.20 -25.75
C GLY A 299 16.82 -4.25 -24.37
N GLY A 300 15.49 -4.31 -24.28
CA GLY A 300 14.78 -4.58 -23.03
C GLY A 300 14.58 -6.08 -22.77
N ALA A 301 13.80 -6.43 -21.74
CA ALA A 301 13.59 -7.81 -21.31
C ALA A 301 12.12 -8.20 -21.03
N ALA A 302 11.15 -7.33 -21.29
CA ALA A 302 9.73 -7.58 -21.04
C ALA A 302 9.16 -8.81 -21.79
N ASN A 303 9.84 -9.27 -22.86
CA ASN A 303 9.53 -10.51 -23.57
C ASN A 303 10.72 -11.48 -23.62
N GLY A 304 11.67 -11.33 -22.70
CA GLY A 304 12.86 -12.17 -22.59
C GLY A 304 12.59 -13.54 -21.94
N PRO A 305 13.61 -14.43 -21.91
CA PRO A 305 13.46 -15.76 -21.33
C PRO A 305 13.00 -15.76 -19.86
N ALA A 306 13.47 -14.80 -19.05
CA ALA A 306 13.06 -14.65 -17.67
C ALA A 306 11.56 -14.32 -17.54
N ALA A 307 11.06 -13.36 -18.32
CA ALA A 307 9.63 -13.01 -18.34
C ALA A 307 8.75 -14.19 -18.81
N VAL A 308 9.21 -14.93 -19.83
CA VAL A 308 8.51 -16.14 -20.28
C VAL A 308 8.48 -17.21 -19.20
N TYR A 309 9.62 -17.46 -18.53
CA TYR A 309 9.70 -18.40 -17.41
C TYR A 309 8.78 -18.00 -16.26
N ALA A 310 8.82 -16.73 -15.85
CA ALA A 310 8.00 -16.17 -14.78
C ALA A 310 6.51 -16.43 -14.99
N ILE A 311 5.97 -16.01 -16.15
CA ILE A 311 4.55 -16.16 -16.47
C ILE A 311 4.18 -17.64 -16.62
N ALA A 312 5.02 -18.44 -17.28
CA ALA A 312 4.75 -19.87 -17.46
C ALA A 312 4.74 -20.62 -16.11
N LYS A 313 5.67 -20.30 -15.21
CA LYS A 313 5.75 -20.94 -13.89
C LYS A 313 4.63 -20.50 -12.95
N TRP A 314 4.27 -19.22 -12.98
CA TRP A 314 3.09 -18.73 -12.28
C TRP A 314 1.83 -19.50 -12.71
N ASP A 315 1.56 -19.59 -14.02
CA ASP A 315 0.38 -20.30 -14.53
C ASP A 315 0.43 -21.80 -14.20
N GLU A 316 1.60 -22.42 -14.31
CA GLU A 316 1.80 -23.82 -13.96
C GLU A 316 1.50 -24.09 -12.48
N TRP A 317 2.09 -23.33 -11.56
CA TRP A 317 1.91 -23.54 -10.12
C TRP A 317 0.50 -23.18 -9.66
N LEU A 318 -0.09 -22.12 -10.21
CA LEU A 318 -1.49 -21.76 -9.94
C LEU A 318 -2.45 -22.89 -10.32
N ARG A 319 -2.21 -23.58 -11.44
CA ARG A 319 -3.06 -24.71 -11.88
C ARG A 319 -2.78 -26.01 -11.14
N LYS A 320 -1.52 -26.28 -10.82
CA LYS A 320 -1.11 -27.57 -10.23
C LYS A 320 -1.27 -27.61 -8.72
N TYR A 321 -0.92 -26.52 -8.03
CA TYR A 321 -0.62 -26.54 -6.61
C TYR A 321 -1.48 -25.59 -5.77
N ALA A 322 -2.23 -24.68 -6.39
CA ALA A 322 -3.15 -23.79 -5.69
C ALA A 322 -4.59 -24.36 -5.61
N PRO A 323 -5.43 -23.85 -4.69
CA PRO A 323 -6.86 -24.13 -4.69
C PRO A 323 -7.50 -23.82 -6.07
N PRO A 324 -8.44 -24.62 -6.58
CA PRO A 324 -9.02 -24.42 -7.92
C PRO A 324 -9.64 -23.03 -8.15
N ALA A 325 -10.13 -22.40 -7.09
CA ALA A 325 -10.72 -21.07 -7.14
C ALA A 325 -9.68 -19.93 -7.18
N ALA A 326 -8.39 -20.21 -6.94
CA ALA A 326 -7.32 -19.22 -6.91
C ALA A 326 -7.20 -18.42 -8.21
N ALA A 327 -7.42 -19.05 -9.36
CA ALA A 327 -7.43 -18.39 -10.66
C ALA A 327 -8.58 -17.36 -10.84
N SER A 328 -9.59 -17.40 -9.98
CA SER A 328 -10.71 -16.45 -9.98
C SER A 328 -10.59 -15.36 -8.91
N TYR A 329 -9.56 -15.42 -8.08
CA TYR A 329 -9.29 -14.44 -7.04
C TYR A 329 -8.42 -13.30 -7.58
N ASP A 330 -8.71 -12.09 -7.12
CA ASP A 330 -7.75 -10.99 -7.09
C ASP A 330 -6.97 -11.02 -5.76
N PHE A 331 -6.08 -10.07 -5.59
CA PHE A 331 -5.31 -9.87 -4.38
C PHE A 331 -6.17 -9.83 -3.10
N TYR A 332 -7.22 -9.01 -3.06
CA TYR A 332 -8.11 -8.87 -1.89
C TYR A 332 -8.89 -10.14 -1.55
N GLN A 333 -9.14 -11.01 -2.53
CA GLN A 333 -9.80 -12.30 -2.31
C GLN A 333 -8.81 -13.40 -1.90
N SER A 334 -7.56 -13.31 -2.37
CA SER A 334 -6.54 -14.34 -2.14
C SER A 334 -6.09 -14.44 -0.68
N LEU A 335 -5.94 -13.31 0.01
CA LEU A 335 -5.44 -13.27 1.38
C LEU A 335 -6.45 -13.84 2.39
N PRO A 336 -7.74 -13.46 2.38
CA PRO A 336 -8.75 -14.13 3.21
C PRO A 336 -8.87 -15.62 2.91
N ALA A 337 -8.64 -16.05 1.67
CA ALA A 337 -8.66 -17.46 1.31
C ALA A 337 -7.53 -18.26 2.00
N LEU A 338 -6.34 -17.67 2.19
CA LEU A 338 -5.26 -18.30 2.97
C LEU A 338 -5.66 -18.54 4.43
N ALA A 339 -6.44 -17.65 5.03
CA ALA A 339 -6.89 -17.76 6.41
C ALA A 339 -7.77 -18.99 6.68
N THR A 340 -8.31 -19.62 5.63
CA THR A 340 -9.02 -20.91 5.74
C THR A 340 -8.11 -22.06 6.16
N GLY A 341 -6.77 -21.89 6.06
CA GLY A 341 -5.80 -22.79 6.64
C GLY A 341 -5.59 -24.09 5.86
N ASN A 342 -5.89 -24.12 4.56
CA ASN A 342 -5.68 -25.31 3.72
C ASN A 342 -4.52 -25.16 2.71
N VAL A 343 -3.70 -24.12 2.82
CA VAL A 343 -2.49 -23.91 1.99
C VAL A 343 -1.23 -24.02 2.85
N ALA A 344 -0.19 -24.69 2.33
CA ALA A 344 1.07 -24.88 3.02
C ALA A 344 2.02 -23.66 2.99
N GLN A 345 2.06 -22.92 1.87
CA GLN A 345 3.01 -21.82 1.64
C GLN A 345 2.56 -20.84 0.54
N GLN A 346 3.03 -19.60 0.61
CA GLN A 346 2.88 -18.52 -0.39
C GLN A 346 4.19 -17.72 -0.50
N ILE A 347 4.60 -17.40 -1.73
CA ILE A 347 5.93 -16.79 -2.02
C ILE A 347 5.95 -15.28 -1.98
N PHE A 348 4.80 -14.66 -2.16
CA PHE A 348 4.71 -13.21 -2.23
C PHE A 348 3.50 -12.75 -1.42
N TRP A 349 3.72 -12.59 -0.12
CA TRP A 349 2.73 -12.09 0.83
C TRP A 349 3.09 -10.68 1.25
N TYR A 350 2.20 -9.72 0.99
CA TYR A 350 2.40 -8.31 1.33
C TYR A 350 1.89 -8.05 2.74
N THR A 351 2.69 -7.34 3.55
CA THR A 351 2.48 -7.18 5.00
C THR A 351 1.26 -6.37 5.43
N ALA A 352 0.63 -5.61 4.55
CA ALA A 352 -0.36 -4.60 4.95
C ALA A 352 -1.82 -5.06 4.86
N PHE A 353 -2.09 -6.36 4.68
CA PHE A 353 -3.43 -6.89 4.40
C PHE A 353 -3.74 -8.17 5.17
#